data_AF-A0A4V1RXK0-F1
#
_entry.id   AF-A0A4V1RXK0-F1
#
_cell.length_a   1.000
_cell.length_b   1.000
_cell.length_c   1.000
_cell.angle_alpha   90.00
_cell.angle_beta   90.00
_cell.angle_gamma   90.00
#
_symmetry.space_group_name_H-M   'P 1'
#
loop_
_entity.id
_entity.type
_entity.pdbx_description
1 polymer ?
#
loop_
_entity_poly.entity_id
_entity_poly.type
_entity_poly.pdbx_seq_one_letter_code
_entity_poly.pdbx_strand_id
1 'polypeptide(L)'
;MLKKVQAVESQLSDDAQLKKHRPVGVVVDNATRWLSQFSMIERALVLRPFYNSFVQRASNEGEKVNLTRAGNIKKGAKLPFFLKEENRMTPDDWHVLGTLYDILLDFQLVVRGLEGDEQGKHRRKVEENEIDPPLSGTSWDLIHAYEFLLETLESAKRAVANFPDGHHLAVNINLGWLKLNEYYEHLNDRPLIYGAAVLHPAYRWALFDDLWGDDDERQLWITKAKEMVQDLWEREYRDLEVDDPEIKLPANKRLKTSRNKFTAWRTKKRGLTTGGISVTESPIRSPAQSPRSSVGGLDLDEYEQWQRDIEDADASVTDPYEYWHIRRLK
;
A
#
# COMPACT_ATOMS: atom_id res chain seq x y z
N MET A 1 4.30 -32.97 -14.87
CA MET A 1 4.49 -32.45 -16.24
C MET A 1 5.05 -31.02 -16.25
N LEU A 2 4.35 -30.02 -15.69
CA LEU A 2 4.73 -28.59 -15.75
C LEU A 2 6.17 -28.27 -15.32
N LYS A 3 6.66 -28.76 -14.17
CA LYS A 3 8.06 -28.53 -13.74
C LYS A 3 9.10 -29.11 -14.70
N LYS A 4 8.78 -30.22 -15.37
CA LYS A 4 9.68 -30.83 -16.37
C LYS A 4 9.74 -29.97 -17.64
N VAL A 5 8.61 -29.41 -18.07
CA VAL A 5 8.55 -28.46 -19.19
C VAL A 5 9.42 -27.25 -18.88
N GLN A 6 9.25 -26.63 -17.70
CA GLN A 6 10.10 -25.52 -17.25
C GLN A 6 11.59 -25.86 -17.31
N ALA A 7 12.00 -27.01 -16.77
CA ALA A 7 13.41 -27.40 -16.77
C ALA A 7 13.99 -27.56 -18.19
N VAL A 8 13.23 -28.14 -19.12
CA VAL A 8 13.67 -28.33 -20.52
C VAL A 8 13.73 -26.98 -21.24
N GLU A 9 12.68 -26.17 -21.15
CA GLU A 9 12.61 -24.86 -21.81
C GLU A 9 13.69 -23.91 -21.26
N SER A 10 13.93 -23.90 -19.94
CA SER A 10 15.00 -23.10 -19.35
C SER A 10 16.40 -23.50 -19.81
N GLN A 11 16.64 -24.79 -20.09
CA GLN A 11 17.92 -25.26 -20.61
C GLN A 11 18.15 -24.90 -22.07
N LEU A 12 17.06 -24.85 -22.86
CA LEU A 12 17.10 -24.59 -24.30
C LEU A 12 16.91 -23.11 -24.66
N SER A 13 16.36 -22.30 -23.75
CA SER A 13 16.10 -20.88 -23.97
C SER A 13 17.41 -20.11 -24.10
N ASP A 14 17.46 -19.12 -24.98
CA ASP A 14 18.58 -18.17 -25.07
C ASP A 14 18.45 -16.99 -24.09
N ASP A 15 17.27 -16.80 -23.50
CA ASP A 15 16.99 -15.74 -22.53
C ASP A 15 17.70 -16.01 -21.19
N ALA A 16 18.55 -15.09 -20.77
CA ALA A 16 19.33 -15.20 -19.54
C ALA A 16 18.47 -15.30 -18.26
N GLN A 17 17.28 -14.70 -18.23
CA GLN A 17 16.33 -14.80 -17.13
C GLN A 17 15.69 -16.20 -17.09
N LEU A 18 15.29 -16.73 -18.25
CA LEU A 18 14.70 -18.07 -18.34
C LEU A 18 15.74 -19.18 -18.06
N LYS A 19 17.01 -18.99 -18.43
CA LYS A 19 18.11 -19.90 -18.08
C LYS A 19 18.30 -20.04 -16.55
N LYS A 20 18.10 -18.95 -15.81
CA LYS A 20 18.24 -18.91 -14.35
C LYS A 20 16.98 -19.34 -13.60
N HIS A 21 15.85 -19.50 -14.31
CA HIS A 21 14.57 -19.85 -13.72
C HIS A 21 14.61 -21.22 -13.03
N ARG A 22 14.13 -21.28 -11.79
CA ARG A 22 13.98 -22.54 -11.07
C ARG A 22 12.56 -23.06 -11.24
N PRO A 23 12.34 -24.35 -11.57
CA PRO A 23 10.99 -24.88 -11.76
C PRO A 23 10.09 -24.71 -10.54
N VAL A 24 8.98 -23.99 -10.73
CA VAL A 24 8.00 -23.69 -9.68
C VAL A 24 6.65 -24.36 -9.95
N GLY A 25 5.85 -24.54 -8.89
CA GLY A 25 4.47 -25.04 -8.98
C GLY A 25 3.45 -23.92 -9.17
N VAL A 26 2.22 -24.29 -9.51
CA VAL A 26 1.07 -23.37 -9.49
C VAL A 26 0.75 -22.99 -8.05
N VAL A 27 0.34 -21.74 -7.84
CA VAL A 27 -0.25 -21.25 -6.59
C VAL A 27 -1.74 -21.11 -6.85
N VAL A 28 -2.57 -21.64 -5.95
CA VAL A 28 -4.03 -21.56 -6.04
C VAL A 28 -4.50 -20.49 -5.06
N ASP A 29 -5.60 -19.83 -5.39
CA ASP A 29 -6.28 -18.96 -4.45
C ASP A 29 -6.69 -19.74 -3.19
N ASN A 30 -6.78 -19.02 -2.08
CA ASN A 30 -7.08 -19.60 -0.79
C ASN A 30 -7.91 -18.61 0.01
N ALA A 31 -9.14 -19.01 0.33
CA ALA A 31 -10.09 -18.19 1.08
C ALA A 31 -9.61 -17.74 2.47
N THR A 32 -8.57 -18.37 3.02
CA THR A 32 -8.04 -18.05 4.37
C THR A 32 -6.85 -17.11 4.38
N ARG A 33 -6.19 -16.86 3.24
CA ARG A 33 -5.01 -15.99 3.16
C ARG A 33 -5.38 -14.71 2.43
N TRP A 34 -5.13 -13.56 3.06
CA TRP A 34 -5.31 -12.26 2.42
C TRP A 34 -4.43 -12.15 1.18
N LEU A 35 -4.97 -11.51 0.14
CA LEU A 35 -4.33 -11.34 -1.17
C LEU A 35 -3.86 -12.65 -1.85
N SER A 36 -4.51 -13.80 -1.58
CA SER A 36 -4.15 -15.07 -2.24
C SER A 36 -4.26 -15.01 -3.77
N GLN A 37 -5.20 -14.22 -4.29
CA GLN A 37 -5.37 -14.00 -5.73
C GLN A 37 -4.17 -13.27 -6.33
N PHE A 38 -3.58 -12.30 -5.62
CA PHE A 38 -2.33 -11.66 -6.05
C PHE A 38 -1.21 -12.68 -6.19
N SER A 39 -0.99 -13.55 -5.18
CA SER A 39 0.03 -14.60 -5.26
C SER A 39 -0.22 -15.62 -6.37
N MET A 40 -1.49 -15.92 -6.67
CA MET A 40 -1.87 -16.77 -7.79
C MET A 40 -1.51 -16.12 -9.13
N ILE A 41 -1.85 -14.83 -9.31
CA ILE A 41 -1.58 -14.08 -10.54
C ILE A 41 -0.08 -13.87 -10.73
N GLU A 42 0.64 -13.47 -9.69
CA GLU A 42 2.11 -13.36 -9.70
C GLU A 42 2.74 -14.67 -10.19
N ARG A 43 2.29 -15.82 -9.64
CA ARG A 43 2.77 -17.12 -10.08
C ARG A 43 2.38 -17.44 -11.52
N ALA A 44 1.18 -17.08 -11.97
CA ALA A 44 0.75 -17.28 -13.34
C ALA A 44 1.63 -16.50 -14.32
N LEU A 45 1.95 -15.25 -14.02
CA LEU A 45 2.83 -14.42 -14.84
C LEU A 45 4.26 -14.97 -14.90
N VAL A 46 4.81 -15.48 -13.80
CA VAL A 46 6.10 -16.19 -13.78
C VAL A 46 6.07 -17.46 -14.66
N LEU A 47 4.93 -18.14 -14.75
CA LEU A 47 4.75 -19.35 -15.53
C LEU A 47 4.38 -19.10 -17.00
N ARG A 48 3.99 -17.87 -17.37
CA ARG A 48 3.57 -17.48 -18.72
C ARG A 48 4.51 -17.95 -19.83
N PRO A 49 5.85 -17.82 -19.73
CA PRO A 49 6.77 -18.25 -20.79
C PRO A 49 6.68 -19.76 -21.10
N PHE A 50 6.26 -20.57 -20.13
CA PHE A 50 6.20 -22.02 -20.24
C PHE A 50 4.80 -22.55 -20.58
N TYR A 51 3.79 -21.67 -20.63
CA TYR A 51 2.38 -22.05 -20.80
C TYR A 51 2.13 -22.79 -22.11
N ASN A 52 2.59 -22.22 -23.24
CA ASN A 52 2.34 -22.81 -24.56
C ASN A 52 3.00 -24.19 -24.71
N SER A 53 4.26 -24.34 -24.30
CA SER A 53 4.95 -25.63 -24.30
C SER A 53 4.28 -26.65 -23.37
N PHE A 54 3.75 -26.19 -22.24
CA PHE A 54 2.97 -27.04 -21.34
C PHE A 54 1.69 -27.53 -22.00
N VAL A 55 0.92 -26.65 -22.63
CA VAL A 55 -0.31 -26.99 -23.35
C VAL A 55 -0.02 -27.97 -24.50
N GLN A 56 1.01 -27.71 -25.31
CA GLN A 56 1.41 -28.61 -26.40
C GLN A 56 1.78 -30.00 -25.88
N ARG A 57 2.60 -30.08 -24.82
CA ARG A 57 2.99 -31.37 -24.24
C ARG A 57 1.81 -32.11 -23.63
N ALA A 58 0.92 -31.40 -22.96
CA ALA A 58 -0.31 -31.93 -22.40
C ALA A 58 -1.24 -32.48 -23.50
N SER A 59 -1.38 -31.78 -24.62
CA SER A 59 -2.12 -32.26 -25.80
C SER A 59 -1.52 -33.54 -26.36
N ASN A 60 -0.19 -33.57 -26.58
CA ASN A 60 0.50 -34.75 -27.11
C ASN A 60 0.38 -35.96 -26.17
N GLU A 61 0.46 -35.77 -24.86
CA GLU A 61 0.23 -36.83 -23.87
C GLU A 61 -1.24 -37.29 -23.87
N GLY A 62 -2.18 -36.35 -23.96
CA GLY A 62 -3.61 -36.63 -24.07
C GLY A 62 -3.97 -37.43 -25.32
N GLU A 63 -3.41 -37.08 -26.48
CA GLU A 63 -3.59 -37.80 -27.74
C GLU A 63 -3.05 -39.23 -27.66
N LYS A 64 -1.84 -39.43 -27.10
CA LYS A 64 -1.28 -40.79 -26.91
C LYS A 64 -2.18 -41.70 -26.08
N VAL A 65 -2.85 -41.15 -25.07
CA VAL A 65 -3.75 -41.91 -24.20
C VAL A 65 -5.12 -42.12 -24.86
N ASN A 66 -5.62 -41.13 -25.60
CA ASN A 66 -6.99 -41.09 -26.09
C ASN A 66 -7.16 -41.54 -27.55
N LEU A 67 -6.08 -41.71 -28.32
CA LEU A 67 -6.13 -42.24 -29.69
C LEU A 67 -5.92 -43.76 -29.71
N THR A 68 -6.59 -44.41 -30.65
CA THR A 68 -6.36 -45.81 -31.01
C THR A 68 -5.11 -45.94 -31.88
N ARG A 69 -4.59 -47.16 -32.08
CA ARG A 69 -3.46 -47.42 -33.01
C ARG A 69 -3.73 -46.92 -34.44
N ALA A 70 -5.00 -46.77 -34.82
CA ALA A 70 -5.45 -46.28 -36.12
C ALA A 70 -5.69 -44.76 -36.16
N GLY A 71 -5.38 -44.01 -35.09
CA GLY A 71 -5.55 -42.55 -35.05
C GLY A 71 -6.97 -42.07 -34.72
N ASN A 72 -7.92 -42.98 -34.44
CA ASN A 72 -9.28 -42.61 -34.03
C ASN A 72 -9.36 -42.34 -32.53
N ILE A 73 -10.15 -41.35 -32.11
CA ILE A 73 -10.44 -41.07 -30.69
C ILE A 73 -11.20 -42.26 -30.08
N LYS A 74 -10.71 -42.76 -28.93
CA LYS A 74 -11.35 -43.84 -28.17
C LYS A 74 -12.74 -43.41 -27.74
N LYS A 75 -13.72 -44.32 -27.88
CA LYS A 75 -15.12 -44.08 -27.52
C LYS A 75 -15.21 -43.67 -26.04
N GLY A 76 -15.76 -42.49 -25.75
CA GLY A 76 -15.89 -41.94 -24.40
C GLY A 76 -14.68 -41.13 -23.89
N ALA A 77 -13.61 -40.98 -24.68
CA ALA A 77 -12.49 -40.12 -24.31
C ALA A 77 -12.93 -38.65 -24.26
N LYS A 78 -12.66 -37.97 -23.14
CA LYS A 78 -12.92 -36.55 -22.95
C LYS A 78 -11.60 -35.80 -22.85
N LEU A 79 -11.48 -34.71 -23.60
CA LEU A 79 -10.35 -33.81 -23.50
C LEU A 79 -10.39 -33.07 -22.15
N PRO A 80 -9.26 -32.99 -21.41
CA PRO A 80 -9.15 -32.14 -20.24
C PRO A 80 -9.62 -30.70 -20.51
N PHE A 81 -10.31 -30.10 -19.53
CA PHE A 81 -10.97 -28.80 -19.68
C PHE A 81 -10.04 -27.70 -20.24
N PHE A 82 -8.81 -27.61 -19.71
CA PHE A 82 -7.81 -26.60 -20.09
C PHE A 82 -7.19 -26.78 -21.50
N LEU A 83 -7.46 -27.91 -22.16
CA LEU A 83 -6.94 -28.18 -23.51
C LEU A 83 -7.92 -27.78 -24.62
N LYS A 84 -9.19 -27.58 -24.26
CA LYS A 84 -10.21 -27.03 -25.14
C LYS A 84 -9.80 -25.63 -25.58
N GLU A 85 -10.01 -25.31 -26.85
CA GLU A 85 -9.51 -24.08 -27.45
C GLU A 85 -10.11 -22.84 -26.78
N GLU A 86 -11.40 -22.89 -26.46
CA GLU A 86 -12.15 -21.84 -25.76
C GLU A 86 -11.67 -21.58 -24.33
N ASN A 87 -10.89 -22.49 -23.72
CA ASN A 87 -10.38 -22.37 -22.36
C ASN A 87 -8.86 -22.11 -22.31
N ARG A 88 -8.23 -21.88 -23.46
CA ARG A 88 -6.82 -21.50 -23.52
C ARG A 88 -6.69 -20.03 -23.19
N MET A 89 -5.61 -19.68 -22.51
CA MET A 89 -5.28 -18.28 -22.27
C MET A 89 -4.90 -17.61 -23.58
N THR A 90 -5.65 -16.58 -23.92
CA THR A 90 -5.40 -15.67 -25.03
C THR A 90 -4.38 -14.60 -24.64
N PRO A 91 -3.81 -13.87 -25.61
CA PRO A 91 -2.97 -12.70 -25.32
C PRO A 91 -3.69 -11.66 -24.45
N ASP A 92 -5.00 -11.49 -24.66
CA ASP A 92 -5.83 -10.54 -23.92
C ASP A 92 -5.99 -10.97 -22.46
N ASP A 93 -6.20 -12.27 -22.19
CA ASP A 93 -6.26 -12.79 -20.82
C ASP A 93 -4.96 -12.52 -20.06
N TRP A 94 -3.81 -12.69 -20.73
CA TRP A 94 -2.50 -12.39 -20.11
C TRP A 94 -2.33 -10.90 -19.83
N HIS A 95 -2.91 -10.05 -20.68
CA HIS A 95 -2.91 -8.62 -20.46
C HIS A 95 -3.76 -8.24 -19.25
N VAL A 96 -4.97 -8.80 -19.13
CA VAL A 96 -5.86 -8.63 -17.96
C VAL A 96 -5.16 -9.08 -16.68
N LEU A 97 -4.48 -10.24 -16.67
CA LEU A 97 -3.70 -10.70 -15.52
C LEU A 97 -2.58 -9.72 -15.16
N GLY A 98 -1.91 -9.13 -16.14
CA GLY A 98 -0.90 -8.09 -15.92
C GLY A 98 -1.49 -6.85 -15.25
N THR A 99 -2.63 -6.35 -15.76
CA THR A 99 -3.29 -5.18 -15.17
C THR A 99 -3.77 -5.45 -13.75
N LEU A 100 -4.36 -6.62 -13.49
CA LEU A 100 -4.76 -7.02 -12.14
C LEU A 100 -3.55 -7.15 -11.21
N TYR A 101 -2.42 -7.67 -11.71
CA TYR A 101 -1.18 -7.74 -10.94
C TYR A 101 -0.71 -6.34 -10.52
N ASP A 102 -0.67 -5.39 -11.45
CA ASP A 102 -0.19 -4.03 -11.15
C ASP A 102 -1.07 -3.33 -10.10
N ILE A 103 -2.40 -3.47 -10.21
CA ILE A 103 -3.34 -2.93 -9.21
C ILE A 103 -3.13 -3.60 -7.85
N LEU A 104 -3.13 -4.94 -7.82
CA LEU A 104 -3.01 -5.70 -6.57
C LEU A 104 -1.64 -5.57 -5.92
N LEU A 105 -0.60 -5.27 -6.70
CA LEU A 105 0.73 -4.95 -6.18
C LEU A 105 0.66 -3.70 -5.30
N ASP A 106 -0.02 -2.64 -5.74
CA ASP A 106 -0.17 -1.42 -4.95
C ASP A 106 -0.91 -1.70 -3.62
N PHE A 107 -1.95 -2.55 -3.63
CA PHE A 107 -2.58 -3.06 -2.39
C PHE A 107 -1.60 -3.83 -1.52
N GLN A 108 -0.78 -4.70 -2.10
CA GLN A 108 0.21 -5.48 -1.37
C GLN A 108 1.29 -4.60 -0.74
N LEU A 109 1.70 -3.50 -1.40
CA LEU A 109 2.62 -2.51 -0.86
C LEU A 109 2.03 -1.83 0.38
N VAL A 110 0.78 -1.38 0.29
CA VAL A 110 0.07 -0.72 1.40
C VAL A 110 -0.14 -1.66 2.58
N VAL A 111 -0.70 -2.86 2.34
CA VAL A 111 -0.95 -3.85 3.39
C VAL A 111 0.34 -4.18 4.13
N ARG A 112 1.46 -4.38 3.41
CA ARG A 112 2.75 -4.65 4.04
C ARG A 112 3.33 -3.46 4.79
N GLY A 113 3.13 -2.26 4.27
CA GLY A 113 3.49 -1.03 4.99
C GLY A 113 2.74 -0.88 6.32
N LEU A 114 1.50 -1.36 6.39
CA LEU A 114 0.63 -1.26 7.58
C LEU A 114 0.69 -2.50 8.51
N GLU A 115 1.16 -3.66 8.05
CA GLU A 115 1.18 -4.96 8.76
C GLU A 115 2.23 -5.05 9.89
N GLY A 116 2.38 -4.01 10.72
CA GLY A 116 3.33 -3.90 11.85
C GLY A 116 3.89 -5.20 12.41
N ASP A 117 5.19 -5.46 12.20
CA ASP A 117 5.87 -6.65 12.73
C ASP A 117 6.82 -6.38 13.91
N GLU A 118 6.87 -5.13 14.39
CA GLU A 118 7.80 -4.62 15.43
C GLU A 118 9.30 -4.86 15.14
N GLN A 119 9.64 -5.45 14.00
CA GLN A 119 10.96 -5.95 13.64
C GLN A 119 11.54 -5.28 12.39
N GLY A 120 10.79 -4.35 11.79
CA GLY A 120 11.05 -3.61 10.55
C GLY A 120 12.51 -3.27 10.31
N LYS A 121 13.21 -4.15 9.60
CA LYS A 121 14.59 -3.97 9.16
C LYS A 121 14.59 -3.84 7.65
N HIS A 122 14.77 -2.63 7.12
CA HIS A 122 15.28 -2.50 5.76
C HIS A 122 16.73 -2.98 5.71
N ARG A 123 16.92 -4.28 5.46
CA ARG A 123 18.28 -4.84 5.28
C ARG A 123 18.93 -4.31 3.99
N ARG A 124 18.12 -3.90 3.00
CA ARG A 124 18.54 -3.35 1.71
C ARG A 124 17.68 -2.16 1.26
N LYS A 125 18.14 -1.41 0.24
CA LYS A 125 17.28 -0.46 -0.49
C LYS A 125 16.15 -1.22 -1.15
N VAL A 126 14.94 -0.68 -1.10
CA VAL A 126 13.74 -1.24 -1.70
C VAL A 126 13.36 -0.38 -2.90
N GLU A 127 13.23 -1.02 -4.06
CA GLU A 127 12.91 -0.37 -5.33
C GLU A 127 11.39 -0.14 -5.50
N GLU A 128 11.00 0.58 -6.55
CA GLU A 128 9.64 1.11 -6.77
C GLU A 128 8.50 0.08 -6.62
N ASN A 129 8.68 -1.11 -7.19
CA ASN A 129 7.69 -2.20 -7.20
C ASN A 129 8.04 -3.31 -6.20
N GLU A 130 9.00 -3.08 -5.31
CA GLU A 130 9.42 -4.06 -4.32
C GLU A 130 8.61 -3.87 -3.02
N ILE A 131 8.10 -4.99 -2.51
CA ILE A 131 7.37 -5.03 -1.25
C ILE A 131 8.35 -4.75 -0.11
N ASP A 132 8.06 -3.72 0.67
CA ASP A 132 8.83 -3.43 1.87
C ASP A 132 8.68 -4.58 2.89
N PRO A 133 9.75 -4.92 3.63
CA PRO A 133 9.57 -5.65 4.88
C PRO A 133 8.65 -4.83 5.80
N PRO A 134 7.79 -5.48 6.62
CA PRO A 134 6.78 -4.76 7.38
C PRO A 134 7.42 -3.63 8.19
N LEU A 135 6.92 -2.42 8.00
CA LEU A 135 7.27 -1.28 8.84
C LEU A 135 6.47 -1.38 10.13
N SER A 136 6.82 -0.60 11.15
CA SER A 136 5.94 -0.41 12.29
C SER A 136 4.57 0.02 11.74
N GLY A 137 3.56 -0.83 11.89
CA GLY A 137 2.23 -0.61 11.34
C GLY A 137 1.58 0.51 12.12
N THR A 138 1.35 1.63 11.45
CA THR A 138 1.10 2.88 12.16
C THR A 138 -0.19 3.54 11.72
N SER A 139 -1.03 3.82 12.71
CA SER A 139 -2.39 4.35 12.52
C SER A 139 -2.41 5.69 11.77
N TRP A 140 -1.33 6.48 11.86
CA TRP A 140 -1.21 7.76 11.15
C TRP A 140 -1.05 7.63 9.63
N ASP A 141 -0.64 6.46 9.11
CA ASP A 141 -0.50 6.23 7.66
C ASP A 141 -1.79 5.71 7.00
N LEU A 142 -2.84 5.45 7.77
CA LEU A 142 -4.08 4.88 7.24
C LEU A 142 -4.74 5.80 6.21
N ILE A 143 -4.74 7.11 6.44
CA ILE A 143 -5.37 8.07 5.51
C ILE A 143 -4.61 8.07 4.18
N HIS A 144 -3.28 8.13 4.20
CA HIS A 144 -2.45 7.99 2.99
C HIS A 144 -2.71 6.68 2.26
N ALA A 145 -2.87 5.57 2.99
CA ALA A 145 -3.13 4.27 2.40
C ALA A 145 -4.43 4.25 1.58
N TYR A 146 -5.52 4.82 2.11
CA TYR A 146 -6.79 4.91 1.38
C TYR A 146 -6.70 5.84 0.17
N GLU A 147 -6.14 7.04 0.34
CA GLU A 147 -5.98 8.00 -0.76
C GLU A 147 -5.15 7.43 -1.91
N PHE A 148 -4.01 6.80 -1.59
CA PHE A 148 -3.15 6.16 -2.60
C PHE A 148 -3.89 5.06 -3.37
N LEU A 149 -4.62 4.18 -2.68
CA LEU A 149 -5.33 3.08 -3.33
C LEU A 149 -6.55 3.56 -4.14
N LEU A 150 -7.26 4.60 -3.69
CA LEU A 150 -8.34 5.23 -4.46
C LEU A 150 -7.78 5.85 -5.75
N GLU A 151 -6.68 6.60 -5.68
CA GLU A 151 -6.00 7.18 -6.84
C GLU A 151 -5.50 6.09 -7.82
N THR A 152 -4.94 4.98 -7.30
CA THR A 152 -4.54 3.81 -8.10
C THR A 152 -5.75 3.23 -8.86
N LEU A 153 -6.87 3.02 -8.19
CA LEU A 153 -8.07 2.44 -8.82
C LEU A 153 -8.69 3.39 -9.85
N GLU A 154 -8.70 4.68 -9.61
CA GLU A 154 -9.15 5.67 -10.58
C GLU A 154 -8.25 5.71 -11.82
N SER A 155 -6.94 5.68 -11.62
CA SER A 155 -5.96 5.63 -12.69
C SER A 155 -6.07 4.33 -13.50
N ALA A 156 -6.28 3.21 -12.82
CA ALA A 156 -6.53 1.92 -13.45
C ALA A 156 -7.83 1.92 -14.28
N LYS A 157 -8.90 2.52 -13.77
CA LYS A 157 -10.18 2.65 -14.51
C LYS A 157 -9.99 3.43 -15.80
N ARG A 158 -9.21 4.54 -15.77
CA ARG A 158 -8.86 5.33 -16.97
C ARG A 158 -8.03 4.51 -17.96
N ALA A 159 -7.06 3.72 -17.47
CA ALA A 159 -6.20 2.90 -18.32
C ALA A 159 -6.98 1.79 -19.05
N VAL A 160 -7.90 1.12 -18.35
CA VAL A 160 -8.69 -0.01 -18.87
C VAL A 160 -9.77 0.43 -19.85
N ALA A 161 -10.18 1.70 -19.87
CA ALA A 161 -11.16 2.22 -20.82
C ALA A 161 -10.76 2.01 -22.30
N ASN A 162 -9.47 1.87 -22.58
CA ASN A 162 -8.94 1.67 -23.92
C ASN A 162 -8.81 0.20 -24.35
N PHE A 163 -9.25 -0.75 -23.51
CA PHE A 163 -9.05 -2.17 -23.77
C PHE A 163 -10.18 -2.74 -24.65
N PRO A 164 -9.89 -3.58 -25.65
CA PRO A 164 -10.90 -4.18 -26.54
C PRO A 164 -12.00 -4.97 -25.82
N ASP A 165 -11.68 -5.56 -24.65
CA ASP A 165 -12.62 -6.29 -23.77
C ASP A 165 -12.48 -5.84 -22.29
N GLY A 166 -12.20 -4.56 -22.08
CA GLY A 166 -11.95 -4.00 -20.74
C GLY A 166 -13.18 -3.87 -19.85
N HIS A 167 -14.38 -4.12 -20.36
CA HIS A 167 -15.62 -3.77 -19.65
C HIS A 167 -15.74 -4.49 -18.31
N HIS A 168 -15.48 -5.80 -18.28
CA HIS A 168 -15.51 -6.57 -17.04
C HIS A 168 -14.48 -6.07 -16.03
N LEU A 169 -13.28 -5.71 -16.49
CA LEU A 169 -12.22 -5.21 -15.63
C LEU A 169 -12.56 -3.81 -15.09
N ALA A 170 -13.11 -2.91 -15.91
CA ALA A 170 -13.56 -1.60 -15.49
C ALA A 170 -14.69 -1.68 -14.44
N VAL A 171 -15.64 -2.60 -14.60
CA VAL A 171 -16.69 -2.86 -13.61
C VAL A 171 -16.08 -3.37 -12.30
N ASN A 172 -15.16 -4.33 -12.35
CA ASN A 172 -14.49 -4.86 -11.16
C ASN A 172 -13.66 -3.79 -10.42
N ILE A 173 -12.95 -2.94 -11.15
CA ILE A 173 -12.21 -1.81 -10.57
C ILE A 173 -13.17 -0.84 -9.88
N ASN A 174 -14.30 -0.53 -10.52
CA ASN A 174 -15.31 0.35 -9.93
C ASN A 174 -15.94 -0.24 -8.66
N LEU A 175 -16.21 -1.54 -8.64
CA LEU A 175 -16.68 -2.24 -7.44
C LEU A 175 -15.62 -2.22 -6.32
N GLY A 176 -14.35 -2.40 -6.68
CA GLY A 176 -13.23 -2.28 -5.75
C GLY A 176 -13.14 -0.87 -5.16
N TRP A 177 -13.27 0.17 -6.00
CA TRP A 177 -13.25 1.57 -5.57
C TRP A 177 -14.42 1.88 -4.64
N LEU A 178 -15.64 1.47 -5.01
CA LEU A 178 -16.83 1.67 -4.16
C LEU A 178 -16.64 1.03 -2.79
N LYS A 179 -16.12 -0.20 -2.75
CA LYS A 179 -15.91 -0.91 -1.49
C LYS A 179 -14.81 -0.26 -0.66
N LEU A 180 -13.73 0.20 -1.29
CA LEU A 180 -12.65 0.90 -0.60
C LEU A 180 -13.16 2.24 -0.02
N ASN A 181 -13.95 2.99 -0.78
CA ASN A 181 -14.52 4.25 -0.34
C ASN A 181 -15.53 4.06 0.81
N GLU A 182 -16.37 3.02 0.77
CA GLU A 182 -17.26 2.65 1.89
C GLU A 182 -16.47 2.46 3.20
N TYR A 183 -15.36 1.73 3.17
CA TYR A 183 -14.51 1.57 4.36
C TYR A 183 -13.80 2.86 4.75
N TYR A 184 -13.44 3.71 3.77
CA TYR A 184 -12.83 4.99 4.04
C TYR A 184 -13.78 5.93 4.78
N GLU A 185 -15.04 5.99 4.36
CA GLU A 185 -16.10 6.74 5.02
C GLU A 185 -16.30 6.29 6.47
N HIS A 186 -16.17 4.99 6.77
CA HIS A 186 -16.22 4.49 8.15
C HIS A 186 -15.05 4.97 9.03
N LEU A 187 -13.91 5.36 8.45
CA LEU A 187 -12.81 5.96 9.21
C LEU A 187 -13.08 7.42 9.55
N ASN A 188 -13.95 8.10 8.79
CA ASN A 188 -14.32 9.50 9.05
C ASN A 188 -15.01 9.69 10.41
N ASP A 189 -15.54 8.63 11.01
CA ASP A 189 -16.16 8.66 12.35
C ASP A 189 -15.20 8.28 13.49
N ARG A 190 -13.91 8.09 13.21
CA ARG A 190 -12.93 7.55 14.18
C ARG A 190 -11.91 8.61 14.58
N PRO A 191 -12.08 9.29 15.74
CA PRO A 191 -11.16 10.35 16.18
C PRO A 191 -9.70 9.89 16.30
N LEU A 192 -9.48 8.62 16.64
CA LEU A 192 -8.13 8.06 16.83
C LEU A 192 -7.26 8.17 15.57
N ILE A 193 -7.85 8.04 14.37
CA ILE A 193 -7.10 8.08 13.11
C ILE A 193 -6.62 9.51 12.84
N TYR A 194 -7.52 10.48 13.02
CA TYR A 194 -7.21 11.90 12.90
C TYR A 194 -6.22 12.35 13.98
N GLY A 195 -6.43 11.95 15.23
CA GLY A 195 -5.52 12.25 16.34
C GLY A 195 -4.10 11.73 16.06
N ALA A 196 -3.96 10.49 15.60
CA ALA A 196 -2.65 9.93 15.24
C ALA A 196 -1.95 10.73 14.12
N ALA A 197 -2.68 11.13 13.08
CA ALA A 197 -2.14 11.94 11.99
C ALA A 197 -1.77 13.36 12.45
N VAL A 198 -2.61 13.99 13.27
CA VAL A 198 -2.42 15.37 13.74
C VAL A 198 -1.29 15.50 14.78
N LEU A 199 -1.00 14.42 15.51
CA LEU A 199 0.16 14.31 16.41
C LEU A 199 1.45 13.93 15.67
N HIS A 200 1.40 13.57 14.39
CA HIS A 200 2.60 13.33 13.61
C HIS A 200 3.24 14.68 13.19
N PRO A 201 4.51 14.96 13.55
CA PRO A 201 5.12 16.29 13.36
C PRO A 201 5.13 16.77 11.92
N ALA A 202 5.40 15.87 10.97
CA ALA A 202 5.40 16.23 9.55
C ALA A 202 4.00 16.45 8.97
N TYR A 203 2.94 15.93 9.59
CA TYR A 203 1.57 15.89 9.06
C TYR A 203 0.71 17.02 9.60
N ARG A 204 0.35 16.92 10.88
CA ARG A 204 -0.55 17.86 11.57
C ARG A 204 -1.86 18.06 10.79
N TRP A 205 -2.56 19.17 11.03
CA TRP A 205 -3.72 19.52 10.22
C TRP A 205 -3.37 19.84 8.76
N ALA A 206 -2.12 20.26 8.49
CA ALA A 206 -1.64 20.58 7.14
C ALA A 206 -1.69 19.38 6.18
N LEU A 207 -1.65 18.15 6.69
CA LEU A 207 -1.86 16.95 5.89
C LEU A 207 -3.21 16.97 5.17
N PHE A 208 -4.27 17.35 5.86
CA PHE A 208 -5.61 17.33 5.29
C PHE A 208 -5.80 18.44 4.27
N ASP A 209 -5.13 19.58 4.45
CA ASP A 209 -5.13 20.64 3.46
C ASP A 209 -4.43 20.19 2.16
N ASP A 210 -3.34 19.41 2.26
CA ASP A 210 -2.61 18.86 1.10
C ASP A 210 -3.36 17.71 0.40
N LEU A 211 -4.14 16.92 1.14
CA LEU A 211 -4.92 15.82 0.57
C LEU A 211 -6.28 16.29 0.03
N TRP A 212 -6.95 17.21 0.72
CA TRP A 212 -8.37 17.51 0.52
C TRP A 212 -8.66 18.99 0.28
N GLY A 213 -7.63 19.83 0.07
CA GLY A 213 -7.80 21.28 -0.12
C GLY A 213 -8.75 21.68 -1.25
N ASP A 214 -8.89 20.84 -2.27
CA ASP A 214 -9.72 21.07 -3.45
C ASP A 214 -11.08 20.33 -3.42
N ASP A 215 -11.43 19.67 -2.31
CA ASP A 215 -12.64 18.82 -2.19
C ASP A 215 -13.60 19.34 -1.11
N ASP A 216 -14.69 19.98 -1.55
CA ASP A 216 -15.71 20.57 -0.67
C ASP A 216 -16.35 19.55 0.29
N GLU A 217 -16.55 18.29 -0.13
CA GLU A 217 -17.15 17.26 0.73
C GLU A 217 -16.17 16.81 1.82
N ARG A 218 -14.89 16.65 1.47
CA ARG A 218 -13.84 16.28 2.43
C ARG A 218 -13.42 17.44 3.32
N GLN A 219 -13.61 18.69 2.93
CA GLN A 219 -13.47 19.84 3.84
C GLN A 219 -14.43 19.74 5.05
N LEU A 220 -15.65 19.21 4.85
CA LEU A 220 -16.57 18.94 5.97
C LEU A 220 -16.04 17.87 6.91
N TRP A 221 -15.28 16.89 6.39
CA TRP A 221 -14.63 15.86 7.20
C TRP A 221 -13.56 16.48 8.10
N ILE A 222 -12.81 17.48 7.62
CA ILE A 222 -11.81 18.20 8.42
C ILE A 222 -12.48 18.92 9.59
N THR A 223 -13.56 19.65 9.34
CA THR A 223 -14.28 20.38 10.42
C THR A 223 -14.78 19.40 11.49
N LYS A 224 -15.43 18.32 11.06
CA LYS A 224 -15.90 17.27 11.99
C LYS A 224 -14.73 16.62 12.73
N ALA A 225 -13.64 16.31 12.05
CA ALA A 225 -12.45 15.73 12.66
C ALA A 225 -11.83 16.64 13.73
N LYS A 226 -11.77 17.96 13.49
CA LYS A 226 -11.29 18.94 14.48
C LYS A 226 -12.12 18.88 15.76
N GLU A 227 -13.45 18.85 15.63
CA GLU A 227 -14.35 18.73 16.78
C GLU A 227 -14.15 17.40 17.53
N MET A 228 -14.08 16.28 16.81
CA MET A 228 -13.91 14.97 17.43
C MET A 228 -12.54 14.80 18.13
N VAL A 229 -11.46 15.31 17.53
CA VAL A 229 -10.11 15.26 18.13
C VAL A 229 -10.05 16.16 19.37
N GLN A 230 -10.66 17.34 19.30
CA GLN A 230 -10.75 18.24 20.46
C GLN A 230 -11.54 17.61 21.61
N ASP A 231 -12.70 17.01 21.33
CA ASP A 231 -13.52 16.30 22.32
C ASP A 231 -12.77 15.12 22.95
N LEU A 232 -12.04 14.34 22.14
CA LEU A 232 -11.19 13.25 22.63
C LEU A 232 -10.09 13.76 23.57
N TRP A 233 -9.40 14.82 23.18
CA TRP A 233 -8.36 15.46 24.00
C TRP A 233 -8.93 15.93 25.34
N GLU A 234 -10.02 16.70 25.30
CA GLU A 234 -10.65 17.28 26.49
C GLU A 234 -11.16 16.24 27.48
N ARG A 235 -11.74 15.14 27.00
CA ARG A 235 -12.38 14.15 27.87
C ARG A 235 -11.44 13.08 28.39
N GLU A 236 -10.47 12.67 27.58
CA GLU A 236 -9.68 11.45 27.87
C GLU A 236 -8.20 11.71 28.14
N TYR A 237 -7.60 12.78 27.59
CA TYR A 237 -6.15 12.96 27.59
C TYR A 237 -5.64 14.21 28.31
N ARG A 238 -6.40 15.32 28.33
CA ARG A 238 -5.99 16.61 28.90
C ARG A 238 -5.50 16.50 30.35
N ASP A 239 -6.26 15.79 31.17
CA ASP A 239 -5.99 15.63 32.60
C ASP A 239 -5.49 14.22 32.95
N LEU A 240 -5.05 13.47 31.95
CA LEU A 240 -4.57 12.09 32.15
C LEU A 240 -3.23 12.11 32.87
N GLU A 241 -3.20 11.57 34.08
CA GLU A 241 -1.94 11.35 34.81
C GLU A 241 -1.15 10.24 34.11
N VAL A 242 -0.03 10.61 33.49
CA VAL A 242 0.89 9.68 32.84
C VAL A 242 2.04 9.38 33.80
N ASP A 243 2.08 8.15 34.31
CA ASP A 243 3.30 7.62 34.90
C ASP A 243 4.39 7.58 33.82
N ASP A 244 5.61 8.03 34.13
CA ASP A 244 6.77 7.96 33.21
C ASP A 244 7.66 6.75 33.58
N PRO A 245 7.27 5.51 33.21
CA PRO A 245 8.18 4.40 33.31
C PRO A 245 9.37 4.63 32.37
N GLU A 246 10.54 4.12 32.75
CA GLU A 246 11.75 4.16 31.92
C GLU A 246 11.56 3.26 30.68
N ILE A 247 10.79 3.74 29.69
CA ILE A 247 10.58 3.05 28.42
C ILE A 247 11.88 3.18 27.62
N LYS A 248 12.66 2.11 27.57
CA LYS A 248 13.81 2.01 26.66
C LYS A 248 13.27 1.74 25.26
N LEU A 249 13.38 2.73 24.37
CA LEU A 249 13.15 2.47 22.95
C LEU A 249 14.08 1.33 22.51
N PRO A 250 13.58 0.36 21.71
CA PRO A 250 14.45 -0.53 20.98
C PRO A 250 15.48 0.30 20.21
N ALA A 251 16.69 -0.22 20.02
CA ALA A 251 17.69 0.47 19.22
C ALA A 251 17.15 0.66 17.78
N ASN A 252 16.61 1.85 17.49
CA ASN A 252 16.15 2.24 16.17
C ASN A 252 17.35 2.24 15.23
N LYS A 253 17.50 1.16 14.46
CA LYS A 253 18.45 1.14 13.36
C LYS A 253 17.79 1.93 12.24
N ARG A 254 18.31 3.14 11.96
CA ARG A 254 17.91 3.99 10.84
C ARG A 254 17.43 3.15 9.65
N LEU A 255 16.13 3.22 9.39
CA LEU A 255 15.48 2.62 8.23
C LEU A 255 16.20 3.13 6.98
N LYS A 256 16.70 2.22 6.13
CA LYS A 256 17.18 2.62 4.80
C LYS A 256 15.98 3.10 3.99
N THR A 257 16.14 4.19 3.25
CA THR A 257 15.07 4.80 2.46
C THR A 257 14.42 3.77 1.52
N SER A 258 13.14 3.47 1.76
CA SER A 258 12.29 2.79 0.79
C SER A 258 11.90 3.77 -0.31
N ARG A 259 11.90 3.31 -1.56
CA ARG A 259 11.44 4.06 -2.73
C ARG A 259 10.24 3.39 -3.39
N ASN A 260 9.54 2.50 -2.69
CA ASN A 260 8.35 1.90 -3.26
C ASN A 260 7.27 2.96 -3.55
N LYS A 261 6.35 2.65 -4.46
CA LYS A 261 5.33 3.60 -4.91
C LYS A 261 4.59 4.26 -3.76
N PHE A 262 4.11 3.47 -2.80
CA PHE A 262 3.37 3.98 -1.65
C PHE A 262 4.23 4.92 -0.78
N THR A 263 5.46 4.53 -0.42
CA THR A 263 6.35 5.37 0.39
C THR A 263 6.75 6.65 -0.34
N ALA A 264 7.00 6.56 -1.64
CA ALA A 264 7.32 7.71 -2.48
C ALA A 264 6.13 8.67 -2.60
N TRP A 265 4.93 8.14 -2.83
CA TRP A 265 3.68 8.92 -2.89
C TRP A 265 3.40 9.60 -1.55
N ARG A 266 3.43 8.86 -0.44
CA ARG A 266 3.26 9.37 0.92
C ARG A 266 4.28 10.45 1.27
N THR A 267 5.54 10.29 0.87
CA THR A 267 6.60 11.27 1.18
C THR A 267 6.41 12.59 0.43
N LYS A 268 5.71 12.59 -0.71
CA LYS A 268 5.30 13.82 -1.39
C LYS A 268 4.12 14.49 -0.69
N LYS A 269 3.25 13.71 -0.06
CA LYS A 269 1.98 14.14 0.54
C LYS A 269 2.05 14.23 2.07
N ARG A 270 3.04 14.93 2.61
CA ARG A 270 3.21 15.02 4.08
C ARG A 270 2.41 16.16 4.71
N GLY A 271 1.82 17.08 3.96
CA GLY A 271 1.31 18.32 4.55
C GLY A 271 2.42 19.37 4.71
N LEU A 272 3.23 19.31 5.78
CA LEU A 272 4.31 20.29 5.95
C LEU A 272 5.43 20.11 4.90
N THR A 273 5.89 21.23 4.33
CA THR A 273 6.96 21.25 3.32
C THR A 273 8.23 21.90 3.84
N THR A 274 9.38 21.28 3.55
CA THR A 274 10.70 21.83 3.93
C THR A 274 10.98 23.11 3.14
N GLY A 275 11.01 24.26 3.82
CA GLY A 275 11.26 25.57 3.21
C GLY A 275 10.02 26.33 2.73
N GLY A 276 8.81 25.84 3.03
CA GLY A 276 7.54 26.44 2.67
C GLY A 276 6.74 26.95 3.86
N ILE A 277 7.40 27.36 4.96
CA ILE A 277 6.69 28.09 6.01
C ILE A 277 6.33 29.46 5.43
N SER A 278 5.16 29.55 4.77
CA SER A 278 4.43 30.80 4.69
C SER A 278 3.95 31.08 6.09
N VAL A 279 4.87 31.62 6.89
CA VAL A 279 4.53 32.40 8.06
C VAL A 279 3.62 33.48 7.50
N THR A 280 2.33 33.39 7.81
CA THR A 280 1.53 34.61 7.87
C THR A 280 2.18 35.43 8.99
N GLU A 281 3.17 36.24 8.61
CA GLU A 281 3.96 37.02 9.55
C GLU A 281 3.05 37.96 10.35
N SER A 282 3.20 37.88 11.66
CA SER A 282 3.60 39.05 12.42
C SER A 282 4.77 38.66 13.36
N PRO A 283 5.69 39.58 13.64
CA PRO A 283 7.10 39.34 13.32
C PRO A 283 8.00 38.89 14.49
N ILE A 284 8.94 38.03 14.14
CA ILE A 284 10.34 37.87 14.58
C ILE A 284 10.68 38.16 16.06
N ARG A 285 11.14 37.12 16.76
CA ARG A 285 12.23 37.25 17.75
C ARG A 285 13.12 36.00 17.81
N SER A 286 14.42 36.22 17.67
CA SER A 286 15.50 35.24 17.81
C SER A 286 15.65 34.71 19.25
N PRO A 287 16.37 33.58 19.44
CA PRO A 287 16.12 32.63 20.52
C PRO A 287 16.91 32.98 21.77
N ALA A 288 16.19 33.21 22.87
CA ALA A 288 16.77 33.12 24.20
C ALA A 288 15.67 32.84 25.22
N GLN A 289 15.81 31.68 25.87
CA GLN A 289 15.25 31.33 27.17
C GLN A 289 13.74 31.07 27.19
N SER A 290 13.39 29.80 27.44
CA SER A 290 12.17 29.45 28.17
C SER A 290 12.04 30.39 29.37
N PRO A 291 10.91 31.10 29.45
CA PRO A 291 9.88 30.67 30.39
C PRO A 291 8.56 30.55 29.64
N ARG A 292 7.59 29.84 30.25
CA ARG A 292 6.15 29.85 29.89
C ARG A 292 5.77 31.20 29.27
N SER A 293 5.76 31.28 27.95
CA SER A 293 5.48 32.51 27.22
C SER A 293 4.13 32.34 26.59
N SER A 294 3.13 32.82 27.32
CA SER A 294 1.81 33.18 26.82
C SER A 294 2.00 34.24 25.74
N VAL A 295 2.35 33.84 24.52
CA VAL A 295 2.36 34.73 23.37
C VAL A 295 0.89 34.94 22.99
N GLY A 296 0.31 35.99 23.57
CA GLY A 296 -1.02 36.48 23.19
C GLY A 296 -2.14 36.24 24.20
N GLY A 297 -1.89 36.20 25.51
CA GLY A 297 -2.96 36.30 26.54
C GLY A 297 -4.10 35.26 26.49
N LEU A 298 -3.98 34.25 25.63
CA LEU A 298 -4.83 33.07 25.58
C LEU A 298 -4.14 32.01 26.43
N ASP A 299 -4.87 31.46 27.40
CA ASP A 299 -4.45 30.29 28.17
C ASP A 299 -4.57 29.07 27.25
N LEU A 300 -3.60 28.92 26.35
CA LEU A 300 -3.55 27.82 25.40
C LEU A 300 -3.19 26.55 26.14
N ASP A 301 -3.92 25.48 25.87
CA ASP A 301 -3.57 24.18 26.40
C ASP A 301 -2.38 23.53 25.66
N GLU A 302 -1.88 22.41 26.18
CA GLU A 302 -0.73 21.70 25.64
C GLU A 302 -0.93 21.32 24.16
N TYR A 303 -2.12 20.84 23.80
CA TYR A 303 -2.43 20.43 22.43
C TYR A 303 -2.47 21.64 21.48
N GLU A 304 -3.11 22.73 21.88
CA GLU A 304 -3.15 23.98 21.11
C GLU A 304 -1.78 24.62 20.95
N GLN A 305 -0.94 24.54 22.00
CA GLN A 305 0.44 25.01 21.96
C GLN A 305 1.25 24.15 20.99
N TRP A 306 1.13 22.83 21.06
CA TRP A 306 1.77 21.91 20.13
C TRP A 306 1.39 22.23 18.69
N GLN A 307 0.10 22.40 18.37
CA GLN A 307 -0.35 22.68 17.00
C GLN A 307 0.21 23.98 16.43
N ARG A 308 0.53 24.97 17.27
CA ARG A 308 1.12 26.25 16.86
C ARG A 308 2.63 26.25 16.78
N ASP A 309 3.30 25.44 17.61
CA ASP A 309 4.76 25.35 17.67
C ASP A 309 5.27 24.39 16.59
N ILE A 310 5.52 24.94 15.39
CA ILE A 310 6.01 24.21 14.21
C ILE A 310 7.49 24.55 13.99
N GLU A 311 8.35 23.54 14.05
CA GLU A 311 9.78 23.69 13.74
C GLU A 311 10.09 23.26 12.29
N ASP A 312 11.08 23.89 11.65
CA ASP A 312 11.52 23.52 10.29
C ASP A 312 11.87 22.03 10.14
N ALA A 313 12.39 21.43 11.21
CA ALA A 313 12.78 20.02 11.25
C ALA A 313 11.57 19.07 11.27
N ASP A 314 10.39 19.51 11.72
CA ASP A 314 9.20 18.68 11.89
C ASP A 314 8.76 18.06 10.55
N ALA A 315 8.85 18.81 9.46
CA ALA A 315 8.52 18.36 8.10
C ALA A 315 9.35 17.15 7.64
N SER A 316 10.54 16.96 8.22
CA SER A 316 11.46 15.85 7.88
C SER A 316 11.28 14.62 8.77
N VAL A 317 10.41 14.68 9.77
CA VAL A 317 10.19 13.57 10.72
C VAL A 317 9.53 12.39 10.01
N THR A 318 10.14 11.21 10.16
CA THR A 318 9.62 9.94 9.61
C THR A 318 9.11 8.99 10.67
N ASP A 319 9.55 9.15 11.92
CA ASP A 319 9.14 8.33 13.06
C ASP A 319 8.65 9.25 14.19
N PRO A 320 7.32 9.43 14.34
CA PRO A 320 6.77 10.27 15.40
C PRO A 320 6.98 9.66 16.79
N TYR A 321 7.12 8.33 16.95
CA TYR A 321 7.40 7.75 18.26
C TYR A 321 8.80 8.15 18.75
N GLU A 322 9.80 8.07 17.88
CA GLU A 322 11.16 8.54 18.20
C GLU A 322 11.16 10.04 18.53
N TYR A 323 10.41 10.83 17.76
CA TYR A 323 10.27 12.26 17.99
C TYR A 323 9.72 12.58 19.39
N TRP A 324 8.58 11.98 19.76
CA TRP A 324 7.94 12.22 21.05
C TRP A 324 8.78 11.69 22.22
N HIS A 325 9.45 10.55 22.05
CA HIS A 325 10.34 9.98 23.07
C HIS A 325 11.56 10.86 23.35
N ILE A 326 12.14 11.50 22.33
CA ILE A 326 13.25 12.44 22.53
C ILE A 326 12.76 13.71 23.25
N ARG A 327 11.57 14.20 22.92
CA ARG A 327 11.02 15.42 23.53
C ARG A 327 10.61 15.25 24.98
N ARG A 328 10.11 14.07 25.41
CA ARG A 328 9.81 13.84 26.84
C ARG A 328 11.04 13.93 27.76
N LEU A 329 12.26 13.80 27.21
CA LEU A 329 13.52 13.87 27.97
C LEU A 329 14.10 15.29 28.08
N LYS A 330 13.47 16.30 27.46
CA LYS A 330 13.96 17.69 27.41
C LYS A 330 13.12 18.61 28.28
#